data_AF-A0A936M3W6-F1
#
_entry.id   AF-A0A936M3W6-F1
#
_cell.length_a   1.000
_cell.length_b   1.000
_cell.length_c   1.000
_cell.angle_alpha   90.00
_cell.angle_beta   90.00
_cell.angle_gamma   90.00
#
_symmetry.space_group_name_H-M   'P 1'
#
loop_
_entity.id
_entity.type
_entity.pdbx_description
1 polymer ?
#
loop_
_entity_poly.entity_id
_entity_poly.type
_entity_poly.pdbx_seq_one_letter_code
_entity_poly.pdbx_strand_id
1 'polypeptide(L)'
;MKKLFISAIMMMFVVTALVVNADGQTRKKRKKYPGLATNIAIVAGSTAAGALIGRGRNGAMIGAGAGLLYASSRKGTKRRAYNSNYRRAAKIAGGGLLGAGAGAWAGGKTGMIIGGLAGAGATYLYTRNGDRYYRASNGRQFYVRNGKRYYAN
;
A
#
# COMPACT_ATOMS: atom_id res chain seq x y z
N MET A 1 15.53 -29.07 0.45
CA MET A 1 14.43 -28.08 0.35
C MET A 1 14.82 -26.65 0.73
N LYS A 2 15.49 -26.39 1.87
CA LYS A 2 15.86 -25.02 2.29
C LYS A 2 16.68 -24.23 1.24
N LYS A 3 17.60 -24.90 0.53
CA LYS A 3 18.46 -24.28 -0.50
C LYS A 3 17.68 -23.80 -1.74
N LEU A 4 16.64 -24.54 -2.15
CA LEU A 4 15.75 -24.16 -3.26
C LEU A 4 14.84 -22.97 -2.90
N PHE A 5 14.44 -22.89 -1.63
CA PHE A 5 13.64 -21.75 -1.15
C PHE A 5 14.49 -20.47 -1.09
N ILE A 6 15.75 -20.58 -0.67
CA ILE A 6 16.70 -19.46 -0.64
C ILE A 6 17.03 -19.00 -2.07
N SER A 7 17.26 -19.93 -3.01
CA SER A 7 17.53 -19.58 -4.41
C SER A 7 16.33 -18.91 -5.07
N ALA A 8 15.10 -19.36 -4.79
CA ALA A 8 13.89 -18.71 -5.28
C ALA A 8 13.73 -17.27 -4.75
N ILE A 9 14.05 -17.02 -3.48
CA ILE A 9 14.00 -15.67 -2.89
C ILE A 9 15.08 -14.76 -3.51
N MET A 10 16.30 -15.26 -3.67
CA MET A 10 17.40 -14.52 -4.32
C MET A 10 17.06 -14.19 -5.77
N MET A 11 16.49 -15.15 -6.51
CA MET A 11 16.09 -14.96 -7.91
C MET A 11 14.95 -13.93 -8.01
N MET A 12 13.99 -13.95 -7.08
CA MET A 12 12.94 -12.93 -6.99
C MET A 12 13.52 -11.53 -6.70
N PHE A 13 14.53 -11.45 -5.83
CA PHE A 13 15.23 -10.21 -5.49
C PHE A 13 16.00 -9.64 -6.69
N VAL A 14 16.69 -10.49 -7.44
CA VAL A 14 17.40 -10.13 -8.68
C VAL A 14 16.42 -9.66 -9.74
N VAL A 15 15.28 -10.34 -9.93
CA VAL A 15 14.24 -9.90 -10.86
C VAL A 15 13.68 -8.53 -10.46
N THR A 16 13.43 -8.29 -9.17
CA THR A 16 12.99 -6.96 -8.72
C THR A 16 14.05 -5.87 -8.88
N ALA A 17 15.34 -6.20 -8.69
CA ALA A 17 16.44 -5.25 -8.87
C ALA A 17 16.68 -4.92 -10.36
N LEU A 18 16.53 -5.90 -11.26
CA LEU A 18 16.66 -5.71 -12.69
C LEU A 18 15.51 -4.87 -13.28
N VAL A 19 14.28 -5.03 -12.77
CA VAL A 19 13.14 -4.19 -13.18
C VAL A 19 13.36 -2.71 -12.83
N VAL A 20 14.09 -2.40 -11.74
CA VAL A 20 14.39 -1.00 -11.35
C VAL A 20 15.48 -0.37 -12.23
N ASN A 21 16.43 -1.15 -12.73
CA ASN A 21 17.55 -0.63 -13.52
C ASN A 21 17.24 -0.42 -15.01
N ALA A 22 16.21 -1.08 -15.57
CA ALA A 22 15.75 -0.83 -16.93
C ALA A 22 15.12 0.58 -17.13
N ASP A 23 14.69 1.24 -16.03
CA ASP A 23 14.05 2.56 -16.06
C ASP A 23 15.02 3.74 -15.88
N GLY A 24 16.29 3.49 -15.57
CA GLY A 24 17.29 4.53 -15.31
C GLY A 24 17.81 5.24 -16.56
N GLN A 25 17.82 4.55 -17.70
CA GLN A 25 18.54 4.99 -18.90
C GLN A 25 17.67 5.78 -19.91
N THR A 26 16.34 5.79 -19.77
CA THR A 26 15.41 6.52 -20.65
C THR A 26 14.95 7.85 -20.03
N ARG A 27 15.89 8.58 -19.43
CA ARG A 27 15.68 9.79 -18.61
C ARG A 27 15.23 11.07 -19.35
N LYS A 28 14.82 11.03 -20.64
CA LYS A 28 14.52 12.27 -21.41
C LYS A 28 13.19 12.36 -22.18
N LYS A 29 12.26 11.40 -22.09
CA LYS A 29 10.94 11.54 -22.75
C LYS A 29 9.76 11.34 -21.80
N ARG A 30 9.05 12.44 -21.51
CA ARG A 30 7.72 12.61 -20.88
C ARG A 30 7.15 11.40 -20.11
N LYS A 31 7.18 11.44 -18.76
CA LYS A 31 6.50 10.44 -17.92
C LYS A 31 4.98 10.63 -17.91
N LYS A 32 4.25 9.65 -18.48
CA LYS A 32 2.78 9.55 -18.51
C LYS A 32 2.18 9.35 -17.09
N TYR A 33 2.96 8.89 -16.10
CA TYR A 33 2.50 8.64 -14.71
C TYR A 33 3.57 8.95 -13.64
N PRO A 34 3.87 10.22 -13.36
CA PRO A 34 4.92 10.61 -12.41
C PRO A 34 4.68 10.10 -10.97
N GLY A 35 3.42 9.88 -10.58
CA GLY A 35 3.08 9.43 -9.23
C GLY A 35 3.38 7.96 -8.95
N LEU A 36 3.49 7.11 -9.98
CA LEU A 36 3.65 5.66 -9.80
C LEU A 36 5.07 5.32 -9.31
N ALA A 37 6.09 5.93 -9.93
CA ALA A 37 7.48 5.80 -9.48
C ALA A 37 7.66 6.30 -8.04
N THR A 38 7.03 7.43 -7.67
CA THR A 38 7.09 7.93 -6.29
C THR A 38 6.42 6.97 -5.31
N ASN A 39 5.29 6.35 -5.67
CA ASN A 39 4.64 5.37 -4.81
C ASN A 39 5.50 4.12 -4.60
N ILE A 40 6.12 3.62 -5.67
CA ILE A 40 7.04 2.48 -5.58
C ILE A 40 8.22 2.84 -4.67
N ALA A 41 8.83 4.02 -4.85
CA ALA A 41 9.92 4.49 -4.01
C ALA A 41 9.50 4.62 -2.53
N ILE A 42 8.28 5.13 -2.27
CA ILE A 42 7.72 5.18 -0.91
C ILE A 42 7.59 3.77 -0.35
N VAL A 43 6.94 2.84 -1.06
CA VAL A 43 6.72 1.48 -0.55
C VAL A 43 8.06 0.78 -0.32
N ALA A 44 8.98 0.85 -1.28
CA ALA A 44 10.32 0.26 -1.17
C ALA A 44 11.12 0.86 -0.01
N GLY A 45 11.16 2.19 0.10
CA GLY A 45 11.84 2.89 1.19
C GLY A 45 11.23 2.57 2.56
N SER A 46 9.90 2.53 2.65
CA SER A 46 9.20 2.17 3.89
C SER A 46 9.44 0.71 4.27
N THR A 47 9.53 -0.20 3.28
CA THR A 47 9.82 -1.62 3.49
C THR A 47 11.24 -1.80 4.00
N ALA A 48 12.21 -1.14 3.38
CA ALA A 48 13.61 -1.17 3.81
C ALA A 48 13.78 -0.57 5.21
N ALA A 49 13.20 0.60 5.47
CA ALA A 49 13.21 1.23 6.78
C ALA A 49 12.55 0.34 7.84
N GLY A 50 11.40 -0.25 7.51
CA GLY A 50 10.70 -1.20 8.36
C GLY A 50 11.56 -2.44 8.64
N ALA A 51 12.25 -2.98 7.65
CA ALA A 51 13.13 -4.13 7.83
C ALA A 51 14.30 -3.84 8.78
N LEU A 52 14.85 -2.64 8.70
CA LEU A 52 15.93 -2.17 9.57
C LEU A 52 15.43 -1.94 11.00
N ILE A 53 14.30 -1.26 11.17
CA ILE A 53 13.77 -0.87 12.48
C ILE A 53 13.09 -2.05 13.20
N GLY A 54 12.24 -2.80 12.50
CA GLY A 54 11.39 -3.85 13.06
C GLY A 54 11.96 -5.26 13.00
N ARG A 55 13.30 -5.39 12.94
CA ARG A 55 14.04 -6.68 12.98
C ARG A 55 13.64 -7.63 11.84
N GLY A 56 14.03 -7.28 10.61
CA GLY A 56 13.96 -8.16 9.45
C GLY A 56 12.56 -8.27 8.85
N ARG A 57 12.07 -9.51 8.65
CA ARG A 57 10.89 -9.78 7.81
C ARG A 57 9.59 -9.16 8.36
N ASN A 58 9.40 -9.16 9.67
CA ASN A 58 8.17 -8.63 10.29
C ASN A 58 8.12 -7.10 10.18
N GLY A 59 9.24 -6.44 10.48
CA GLY A 59 9.42 -5.01 10.25
C GLY A 59 9.27 -4.62 8.78
N ALA A 60 9.79 -5.42 7.85
CA ALA A 60 9.61 -5.20 6.42
C ALA A 60 8.13 -5.24 6.01
N MET A 61 7.35 -6.17 6.55
CA MET A 61 5.90 -6.26 6.31
C MET A 61 5.15 -5.04 6.87
N ILE A 62 5.50 -4.60 8.08
CA ILE A 62 4.94 -3.39 8.70
C ILE A 62 5.26 -2.17 7.83
N GLY A 63 6.53 -2.01 7.44
CA GLY A 63 7.00 -0.91 6.61
C GLY A 63 6.37 -0.90 5.22
N ALA A 64 6.30 -2.06 4.57
CA ALA A 64 5.61 -2.23 3.29
C ALA A 64 4.13 -1.86 3.41
N GLY A 65 3.45 -2.38 4.44
CA GLY A 65 2.04 -2.10 4.69
C GLY A 65 1.77 -0.61 4.89
N ALA A 66 2.55 0.05 5.74
CA ALA A 66 2.44 1.48 6.03
C ALA A 66 2.73 2.34 4.78
N GLY A 67 3.80 2.02 4.07
CA GLY A 67 4.17 2.70 2.82
C GLY A 67 3.08 2.58 1.76
N LEU A 68 2.43 1.41 1.65
CA LEU A 68 1.40 1.12 0.66
C LEU A 68 0.06 1.80 1.02
N LEU A 69 -0.30 1.86 2.31
CA LEU A 69 -1.41 2.67 2.81
C LEU A 69 -1.21 4.16 2.54
N TYR A 70 -0.01 4.67 2.78
CA TYR A 70 0.33 6.09 2.55
C TYR A 70 0.31 6.43 1.06
N ALA A 71 1.02 5.63 0.23
CA ALA A 71 1.08 5.83 -1.22
C ALA A 71 -0.31 5.79 -1.88
N SER A 72 -1.17 4.85 -1.47
CA SER A 72 -2.54 4.72 -2.00
C SER A 72 -3.51 5.83 -1.54
N SER A 73 -3.17 6.54 -0.46
CA SER A 73 -3.97 7.63 0.14
C SER A 73 -3.52 9.03 -0.27
N ARG A 74 -2.29 9.16 -0.79
CA ARG A 74 -1.67 10.44 -1.17
C ARG A 74 -2.52 11.24 -2.18
N LYS A 75 -2.51 12.57 -2.06
CA LYS A 75 -3.31 13.47 -2.93
C LYS A 75 -2.92 13.35 -4.43
N GLY A 76 -1.67 12.99 -4.72
CA GLY A 76 -1.18 12.77 -6.09
C GLY A 76 -1.71 11.50 -6.78
N THR A 77 -2.01 10.44 -6.01
CA THR A 77 -2.64 9.22 -6.54
C THR A 77 -4.14 9.37 -6.77
N LYS A 78 -4.80 10.29 -6.07
CA LYS A 78 -6.23 10.58 -6.23
C LYS A 78 -6.61 11.15 -7.60
N ARG A 79 -5.68 11.81 -8.30
CA ARG A 79 -6.02 12.60 -9.50
C ARG A 79 -5.70 11.95 -10.84
N ARG A 80 -4.67 11.09 -10.97
CA ARG A 80 -4.15 10.73 -12.31
C ARG A 80 -3.58 9.31 -12.54
N ALA A 81 -3.55 8.41 -11.54
CA ALA A 81 -2.79 7.16 -11.72
C ALA A 81 -3.50 5.86 -11.32
N TYR A 82 -4.59 5.89 -10.56
CA TYR A 82 -5.18 4.67 -9.99
C TYR A 82 -6.71 4.69 -10.05
N ASN A 83 -7.30 3.68 -10.70
CA ASN A 83 -8.73 3.41 -10.62
C ASN A 83 -9.14 3.22 -9.14
N SER A 84 -10.35 3.62 -8.77
CA SER A 84 -10.87 3.54 -7.40
C SER A 84 -10.77 2.12 -6.82
N ASN A 85 -10.93 1.11 -7.66
CA ASN A 85 -10.78 -0.31 -7.31
C ASN A 85 -9.33 -0.67 -6.95
N TYR A 86 -8.35 -0.22 -7.73
CA TYR A 86 -6.94 -0.47 -7.43
C TYR A 86 -6.49 0.23 -6.15
N ARG A 87 -7.02 1.41 -5.83
CA ARG A 87 -6.72 2.08 -4.54
C ARG A 87 -7.28 1.29 -3.37
N ARG A 88 -8.47 0.73 -3.53
CA ARG A 88 -9.09 -0.11 -2.52
C ARG A 88 -8.30 -1.39 -2.31
N ALA A 89 -7.92 -2.08 -3.39
CA ALA A 89 -7.06 -3.25 -3.32
C ALA A 89 -5.71 -2.95 -2.67
N ALA A 90 -5.06 -1.85 -3.05
CA ALA A 90 -3.82 -1.40 -2.43
C ALA A 90 -4.00 -1.13 -0.93
N LYS A 91 -5.09 -0.46 -0.52
CA LYS A 91 -5.34 -0.25 0.90
C LYS A 91 -5.54 -1.56 1.66
N ILE A 92 -6.33 -2.48 1.12
CA ILE A 92 -6.57 -3.80 1.74
C ILE A 92 -5.26 -4.58 1.87
N ALA A 93 -4.45 -4.61 0.80
CA ALA A 93 -3.14 -5.25 0.82
C ALA A 93 -2.19 -4.58 1.82
N GLY A 94 -2.18 -3.25 1.88
CA GLY A 94 -1.37 -2.47 2.82
C GLY A 94 -1.76 -2.76 4.27
N GLY A 95 -3.06 -2.74 4.57
CA GLY A 95 -3.59 -3.08 5.90
C GLY A 95 -3.33 -4.53 6.28
N GLY A 96 -3.41 -5.45 5.31
CA GLY A 96 -3.08 -6.86 5.51
C GLY A 96 -1.60 -7.09 5.81
N LEU A 97 -0.68 -6.43 5.08
CA LEU A 97 0.76 -6.51 5.36
C LEU A 97 1.13 -5.89 6.71
N LEU A 98 0.52 -4.75 7.06
CA LEU A 98 0.71 -4.10 8.35
C LEU A 98 0.24 -4.99 9.50
N GLY A 99 -0.98 -5.50 9.38
CA GLY A 99 -1.57 -6.40 10.37
C GLY A 99 -0.81 -7.72 10.47
N ALA A 100 -0.34 -8.27 9.35
CA ALA A 100 0.47 -9.48 9.34
C ALA A 100 1.83 -9.26 10.00
N GLY A 101 2.50 -8.15 9.71
CA GLY A 101 3.78 -7.83 10.32
C GLY A 101 3.67 -7.55 11.83
N ALA A 102 2.65 -6.78 12.24
CA ALA A 102 2.38 -6.50 13.65
C ALA A 102 1.95 -7.77 14.41
N GLY A 103 1.07 -8.57 13.82
CA GLY A 103 0.64 -9.84 14.37
C GLY A 103 1.76 -10.88 14.42
N ALA A 104 2.65 -10.90 13.44
CA ALA A 104 3.85 -11.74 13.46
C ALA A 104 4.80 -11.36 14.60
N TRP A 105 4.90 -10.06 14.88
CA TRP A 105 5.71 -9.55 15.97
C TRP A 105 5.12 -9.88 17.34
N ALA A 106 3.80 -9.79 17.51
CA ALA A 106 3.13 -10.05 18.78
C ALA A 106 2.86 -11.54 19.07
N GLY A 107 2.55 -12.34 18.04
CA GLY A 107 2.04 -13.71 18.21
C GLY A 107 2.61 -14.74 17.24
N GLY A 108 3.77 -14.45 16.63
CA GLY A 108 4.43 -15.37 15.71
C GLY A 108 3.59 -15.71 14.47
N LYS A 109 3.69 -16.94 13.95
CA LYS A 109 3.04 -17.32 12.68
C LYS A 109 1.51 -17.22 12.73
N THR A 110 0.90 -17.60 13.86
CA THR A 110 -0.54 -17.53 14.04
C THR A 110 -1.01 -16.08 14.13
N GLY A 111 -0.28 -15.25 14.89
CA GLY A 111 -0.52 -13.81 14.94
C GLY A 111 -0.37 -13.14 13.58
N MET A 112 0.57 -13.58 12.74
CA MET A 112 0.72 -13.08 11.36
C MET A 112 -0.53 -13.30 10.51
N ILE A 113 -1.13 -14.49 10.58
CA ILE A 113 -2.33 -14.80 9.81
C ILE A 113 -3.53 -14.02 10.34
N ILE A 114 -3.76 -14.05 11.66
CA ILE A 114 -4.88 -13.36 12.31
C ILE A 114 -4.76 -11.86 12.08
N GLY A 115 -3.58 -11.29 12.34
CA GLY A 115 -3.30 -9.87 12.14
C GLY A 115 -3.45 -9.48 10.67
N GLY A 116 -2.99 -10.31 9.74
CA GLY A 116 -3.15 -10.06 8.31
C GLY A 116 -4.61 -10.02 7.86
N LEU A 117 -5.41 -10.99 8.29
CA LEU A 117 -6.85 -11.04 8.00
C LEU A 117 -7.59 -9.88 8.67
N ALA A 118 -7.29 -9.59 9.95
CA ALA A 118 -7.88 -8.47 10.68
C ALA A 118 -7.53 -7.12 10.03
N GLY A 119 -6.27 -6.91 9.65
CA GLY A 119 -5.81 -5.70 8.99
C GLY A 119 -6.43 -5.51 7.60
N ALA A 120 -6.52 -6.57 6.80
CA ALA A 120 -7.20 -6.55 5.51
C ALA A 120 -8.70 -6.30 5.66
N GLY A 121 -9.35 -6.97 6.62
CA GLY A 121 -10.78 -6.85 6.91
C GLY A 121 -11.16 -5.45 7.43
N ALA A 122 -10.43 -4.92 8.40
CA ALA A 122 -10.62 -3.57 8.92
C ALA A 122 -10.45 -2.52 7.80
N THR A 123 -9.45 -2.69 6.95
CA THR A 123 -9.21 -1.76 5.85
C THR A 123 -10.25 -1.88 4.74
N TYR A 124 -10.75 -3.10 4.49
CA TYR A 124 -11.88 -3.33 3.58
C TYR A 124 -13.15 -2.63 4.06
N LEU A 125 -13.49 -2.79 5.34
CA LEU A 125 -14.64 -2.14 5.97
C LEU A 125 -14.49 -0.60 5.96
N TYR A 126 -13.32 -0.09 6.34
CA TYR A 126 -13.02 1.35 6.29
C TYR A 126 -13.15 1.91 4.88
N THR A 127 -12.69 1.16 3.87
CA THR A 127 -12.78 1.62 2.48
C THR A 127 -14.18 1.45 1.88
N ARG A 128 -15.00 0.55 2.44
CA ARG A 128 -16.41 0.36 2.04
C ARG A 128 -17.33 1.42 2.66
N ASN A 129 -17.10 1.76 3.93
CA ASN A 129 -17.95 2.66 4.72
C ASN A 129 -17.42 4.10 4.79
N GLY A 130 -16.27 4.39 4.19
CA GLY A 130 -15.68 5.73 4.22
C GLY A 130 -16.52 6.74 3.44
N ASP A 131 -17.15 7.66 4.18
CA ASP A 131 -17.85 8.82 3.65
C ASP A 131 -16.92 9.65 2.77
N ARG A 132 -17.24 9.75 1.48
CA ARG A 132 -16.47 10.57 0.54
C ARG A 132 -16.97 11.99 0.62
N TYR A 133 -16.28 12.85 1.38
CA TYR A 133 -16.52 14.29 1.38
C TYR A 133 -16.06 14.89 0.05
N TYR A 134 -17.02 15.42 -0.69
CA TYR A 134 -16.86 16.21 -1.90
C TYR A 134 -17.22 17.66 -1.59
N ARG A 135 -16.46 18.59 -2.14
CA ARG A 135 -16.84 20.01 -2.14
C ARG A 135 -17.76 20.21 -3.35
N ALA A 136 -19.00 20.62 -3.13
CA ALA A 136 -19.86 21.08 -4.21
C ALA A 136 -19.29 22.38 -4.79
N SER A 137 -19.62 22.65 -6.07
CA SER A 137 -19.30 23.92 -6.75
C SER A 137 -19.77 25.14 -5.94
N ASN A 138 -20.81 24.92 -5.12
CA ASN A 138 -21.57 25.89 -4.35
C ASN A 138 -20.93 26.15 -2.96
N GLY A 139 -19.68 25.75 -2.72
CA GLY A 139 -18.98 25.93 -1.44
C GLY A 139 -19.34 24.94 -0.32
N ARG A 140 -20.54 24.33 -0.38
CA ARG A 140 -21.01 23.33 0.59
C ARG A 140 -20.24 22.01 0.49
N GLN A 141 -19.84 21.46 1.64
CA GLN A 141 -19.29 20.11 1.71
C GLN A 141 -20.45 19.10 1.73
N PHE A 142 -20.37 18.05 0.92
CA PHE A 142 -21.32 16.94 0.97
C PHE A 142 -20.56 15.62 1.04
N TYR A 143 -21.02 14.67 1.82
CA TYR A 143 -20.50 13.31 1.81
C TYR A 143 -21.46 12.34 1.13
N VAL A 144 -20.90 11.33 0.46
CA VAL A 144 -21.68 10.26 -0.16
C VAL A 144 -21.54 8.99 0.69
N ARG A 145 -22.65 8.50 1.24
CA ARG A 145 -22.74 7.26 2.01
C ARG A 145 -23.75 6.33 1.33
N ASN A 146 -23.34 5.11 0.97
CA ASN A 146 -24.20 4.13 0.29
C ASN A 146 -24.96 4.69 -0.92
N GLY A 147 -24.32 5.53 -1.73
CA GLY A 147 -24.93 6.16 -2.91
C GLY A 147 -25.85 7.35 -2.63
N LYS A 148 -26.16 7.65 -1.35
CA LYS A 148 -26.95 8.83 -0.95
C LYS A 148 -26.01 9.99 -0.60
N ARG A 149 -26.36 11.20 -1.05
CA ARG A 149 -25.63 12.45 -0.74
C ARG A 149 -26.19 13.04 0.55
N TYR A 150 -25.30 13.40 1.46
CA TYR A 150 -25.60 14.07 2.71
C TYR A 150 -24.80 15.37 2.73
N TYR A 151 -25.45 16.50 2.98
CA TYR A 151 -24.76 17.78 3.07
C TYR A 151 -24.24 17.95 4.50
N ALA A 152 -22.96 18.27 4.63
CA ALA A 152 -22.39 18.68 5.92
C ALA A 152 -22.74 20.17 6.09
N ASN A 153 -23.43 20.49 7.20
CA ASN A 153 -23.76 21.86 7.57
C ASN A 153 -22.50 22.66 7.92
#